data_AF-A0A7V3S0G6-F1
#
_entry.id   AF-A0A7V3S0G6-F1
#
_cell.length_a   1.000
_cell.length_b   1.000
_cell.length_c   1.000
_cell.angle_alpha   90.00
_cell.angle_beta   90.00
_cell.angle_gamma   90.00
#
_symmetry.space_group_name_H-M   'P 1'
#
loop_
_entity.id
_entity.type
_entity.pdbx_description
1 polymer ?
#
loop_
_entity_poly.entity_id
_entity_poly.type
_entity_poly.pdbx_seq_one_letter_code
_entity_poly.pdbx_strand_id
1 'polypeptide(L)'
;MARFFKGYLNISRSKTGEAFKAAVKDMSMGPFAWNQVYATADGEIGYLYSGHIARRPDGQGVLARSGTGEADWGPWIPFEELPHLKNPAQHFIVTANNKVEGPGYKYYLSAGYIYPSRATRITEMLEKRSGLTPRDMVEIQTDVKVMSAPRFVPLLLQDLESSNDRDLQLAAELLREWQNQGYFASIDSRGTCIYKLIIKEMVRLTFDDELGRKLVSNMGLADMPMPALWKILPDPENIWFDDQSTRQRETRREISQAAAKSAVAYLRKHLGRDSANWKWGNLQKLYIRTPLGFLPWNKKPRLGPFPRPGTEETVNNSAELFFGPLGYLSMGAGTSRLTVDMAEPRHLYFHATTGNSENPDSPLFANTTRDWLNGEYRIISMDESEFRPGAIGELVILPQ
;
A
#
# COMPACT_ATOMS: atom_id res chain seq x y z
N MET A 1 16.32 -25.16 -7.29
CA MET A 1 16.93 -23.89 -6.80
C MET A 1 18.00 -23.30 -7.72
N ALA A 2 18.87 -24.08 -8.39
CA ALA A 2 19.92 -23.50 -9.25
C ALA A 2 19.39 -22.58 -10.37
N ARG A 3 18.29 -22.96 -11.04
CA ARG A 3 17.63 -22.12 -12.07
C ARG A 3 17.08 -20.80 -11.49
N PHE A 4 16.51 -20.84 -10.28
CA PHE A 4 15.98 -19.66 -9.61
C PHE A 4 17.06 -18.58 -9.41
N PHE A 5 18.19 -18.94 -8.81
CA PHE A 5 19.30 -18.02 -8.58
C PHE A 5 19.98 -17.58 -9.88
N LYS A 6 20.14 -18.50 -10.85
CA LYS A 6 20.64 -18.17 -12.19
C LYS A 6 19.73 -17.17 -12.90
N GLY A 7 18.42 -17.30 -12.73
CA GLY A 7 17.41 -16.36 -13.25
C GLY A 7 17.66 -14.94 -12.77
N TYR A 8 17.83 -14.73 -11.46
CA TYR A 8 18.17 -13.40 -10.91
C TYR A 8 19.47 -12.84 -11.48
N LEU A 9 20.53 -13.65 -11.55
CA LEU A 9 21.80 -13.22 -12.13
C LEU A 9 21.65 -12.81 -13.60
N ASN A 10 20.86 -13.56 -14.37
CA ASN A 10 20.63 -13.30 -15.78
C ASN A 10 19.70 -12.09 -16.01
N ILE A 11 18.76 -11.81 -15.10
CA ILE A 11 17.94 -10.60 -15.14
C ILE A 11 18.85 -9.37 -15.12
N SER A 12 19.78 -9.28 -14.17
CA SER A 12 20.72 -8.15 -14.06
C SER A 12 21.70 -8.02 -15.23
N ARG A 13 21.80 -9.03 -16.10
CA ARG A 13 22.69 -9.06 -17.28
C ARG A 13 21.94 -8.92 -18.60
N SER A 14 20.61 -8.91 -18.56
CA SER A 14 19.78 -8.87 -19.76
C SER A 14 19.91 -7.51 -20.46
N LYS A 15 20.07 -7.56 -21.78
CA LYS A 15 20.18 -6.37 -22.64
C LYS A 15 18.98 -6.17 -23.56
N THR A 16 18.06 -7.15 -23.61
CA THR A 16 16.85 -7.13 -24.44
C THR A 16 15.68 -7.67 -23.63
N GLY A 17 14.45 -7.32 -24.04
CA GLY A 17 13.22 -7.84 -23.41
C GLY A 17 13.13 -9.37 -23.50
N GLU A 18 13.60 -9.97 -24.59
CA GLU A 18 13.62 -11.41 -24.82
C GLU A 18 14.60 -12.11 -23.86
N ALA A 19 15.79 -11.56 -23.67
CA ALA A 19 16.75 -12.08 -22.69
C ALA A 19 16.21 -11.95 -21.26
N PHE A 20 15.57 -10.82 -20.95
CA PHE A 20 14.91 -10.59 -19.67
C PHE A 20 13.80 -11.61 -19.43
N LYS A 21 12.92 -11.84 -20.40
CA LYS A 21 11.85 -12.84 -20.34
C LYS A 21 12.38 -14.25 -20.11
N ALA A 22 13.46 -14.64 -20.81
CA ALA A 22 14.10 -15.93 -20.60
C ALA A 22 14.68 -16.07 -19.18
N ALA A 23 15.28 -15.01 -18.65
CA ALA A 23 15.80 -14.99 -17.29
C ALA A 23 14.68 -15.05 -16.23
N VAL A 24 13.57 -14.34 -16.46
CA VAL A 24 12.37 -14.38 -15.61
C VAL A 24 11.74 -15.78 -15.61
N LYS A 25 11.75 -16.51 -16.73
CA LYS A 25 11.29 -17.91 -16.79
C LYS A 25 12.13 -18.84 -15.91
N ASP A 26 13.43 -18.60 -15.80
CA ASP A 26 14.29 -19.36 -14.88
C ASP A 26 14.04 -18.96 -13.41
N MET A 27 13.87 -17.66 -13.16
CA MET A 27 13.52 -17.10 -11.85
C MET A 27 12.12 -17.56 -11.39
N SER A 28 11.16 -17.77 -12.29
CA SER A 28 9.80 -18.20 -11.92
C SER A 28 9.73 -19.61 -11.34
N MET A 29 10.82 -20.39 -11.39
CA MET A 29 10.95 -21.69 -10.73
C MET A 29 11.16 -21.59 -9.20
N GLY A 30 11.27 -20.38 -8.66
CA GLY A 30 11.34 -20.12 -7.22
C GLY A 30 9.98 -20.20 -6.51
N PRO A 31 9.96 -20.06 -5.18
CA PRO A 31 8.74 -20.17 -4.38
C PRO A 31 7.87 -18.90 -4.41
N PHE A 32 8.30 -17.85 -5.11
CA PHE A 32 7.66 -16.54 -5.09
C PHE A 32 7.03 -16.21 -6.44
N ALA A 33 5.90 -15.52 -6.39
CA ALA A 33 5.29 -14.90 -7.55
C ALA A 33 5.51 -13.39 -7.52
N TRP A 34 5.85 -12.81 -8.67
CA TRP A 34 6.16 -11.37 -8.79
C TRP A 34 5.60 -10.78 -10.07
N ASN A 35 5.22 -9.50 -9.98
CA ASN A 35 5.03 -8.62 -11.11
C ASN A 35 6.40 -8.09 -11.56
N GLN A 36 6.89 -8.54 -12.71
CA GLN A 36 8.13 -8.04 -13.30
C GLN A 36 7.79 -7.00 -14.35
N VAL A 37 8.39 -5.81 -14.24
CA VAL A 37 8.31 -4.75 -15.25
C VAL A 37 9.70 -4.45 -15.77
N TYR A 38 9.82 -4.16 -17.07
CA TYR A 38 11.08 -3.78 -17.68
C TYR A 38 10.90 -2.68 -18.71
N ALA A 39 11.99 -1.96 -18.96
CA ALA A 39 12.16 -1.03 -20.06
C ALA A 39 13.55 -1.22 -20.67
N THR A 40 13.68 -1.03 -21.98
CA THR A 40 14.95 -1.12 -22.71
C THR A 40 15.30 0.21 -23.37
N ALA A 41 16.56 0.41 -23.71
CA ALA A 41 17.06 1.66 -24.29
C ALA A 41 16.48 2.00 -25.68
N ASP A 42 15.97 1.00 -26.41
CA ASP A 42 15.26 1.15 -27.68
C ASP A 42 13.76 1.45 -27.51
N GLY A 43 13.29 1.67 -26.27
CA GLY A 43 11.94 2.13 -25.97
C GLY A 43 10.90 1.03 -25.79
N GLU A 44 11.30 -0.25 -25.79
CA GLU A 44 10.38 -1.33 -25.42
C GLU A 44 10.10 -1.32 -23.91
N ILE A 45 8.83 -1.49 -23.56
CA ILE A 45 8.38 -1.75 -22.20
C ILE A 45 7.59 -3.05 -22.14
N GLY A 46 7.70 -3.75 -21.02
CA GLY A 46 6.94 -4.99 -20.84
C GLY A 46 6.67 -5.36 -19.41
N TYR A 47 5.72 -6.28 -19.27
CA TYR A 47 5.25 -6.85 -18.01
C TYR A 47 5.23 -8.36 -18.12
N LEU A 48 5.71 -9.04 -17.09
CA LEU A 48 5.65 -10.49 -16.94
C LEU A 48 5.17 -10.82 -15.53
N TYR A 49 4.07 -11.54 -15.43
CA TYR A 49 3.74 -12.23 -14.20
C TYR A 49 4.62 -13.48 -14.08
N SER A 50 5.39 -13.56 -12.99
CA SER A 50 6.26 -14.69 -12.70
C SER A 50 5.71 -15.49 -11.52
N GLY A 51 5.86 -16.81 -11.56
CA GLY A 51 5.53 -17.70 -10.45
C GLY A 51 5.39 -19.15 -10.90
N HIS A 52 5.59 -20.08 -9.96
CA HIS A 52 5.37 -21.51 -10.18
C HIS A 52 4.00 -21.90 -9.62
N ILE A 53 2.95 -21.73 -10.44
CA ILE A 53 1.55 -21.84 -10.00
C ILE A 53 0.92 -23.10 -10.58
N ALA A 54 0.40 -23.96 -9.72
CA ALA A 54 -0.28 -25.18 -10.14
C ALA A 54 -1.70 -24.88 -10.61
N ARG A 55 -2.16 -25.60 -11.64
CA ARG A 55 -3.55 -25.56 -12.06
C ARG A 55 -4.42 -26.19 -10.99
N ARG A 56 -5.41 -25.43 -10.51
CA ARG A 56 -6.38 -25.92 -9.52
C ARG A 56 -7.65 -26.42 -10.24
N PRO A 57 -8.11 -27.67 -10.00
CA PRO A 57 -9.24 -28.25 -10.72
C PRO A 57 -10.54 -27.44 -10.63
N ASP A 58 -10.75 -26.78 -9.49
CA ASP A 58 -11.94 -26.01 -9.15
C ASP A 58 -11.79 -24.50 -9.40
N GLY A 59 -10.61 -24.07 -9.86
CA GLY A 59 -10.28 -22.66 -10.05
C GLY A 59 -10.29 -21.82 -8.78
N GLN A 60 -10.06 -22.39 -7.59
CA GLN A 60 -10.14 -21.66 -6.32
C GLN A 60 -9.02 -22.02 -5.35
N GLY A 61 -8.70 -21.10 -4.43
CA GLY A 61 -7.64 -21.37 -3.45
C GLY A 61 -7.74 -20.73 -2.08
N VAL A 62 -8.93 -20.28 -1.69
CA VAL A 62 -9.17 -19.61 -0.39
C VAL A 62 -9.48 -20.62 0.72
N LEU A 63 -10.18 -21.70 0.40
CA LEU A 63 -10.63 -22.69 1.38
C LEU A 63 -9.72 -23.93 1.38
N ALA A 64 -9.59 -24.52 2.56
CA ALA A 64 -8.97 -25.84 2.69
C ALA A 64 -9.76 -26.86 1.86
N ARG A 65 -9.04 -27.84 1.30
CA ARG A 65 -9.58 -28.90 0.46
C ARG A 65 -9.31 -30.26 1.08
N SER A 66 -10.11 -31.24 0.69
CA SER A 66 -9.83 -32.63 1.04
C SER A 66 -8.49 -33.06 0.45
N GLY A 67 -7.69 -33.79 1.25
CA GLY A 67 -6.45 -34.43 0.80
C GLY A 67 -6.67 -35.82 0.20
N THR A 68 -7.91 -36.19 -0.17
CA THR A 68 -8.27 -37.52 -0.69
C THR A 68 -8.04 -37.69 -2.19
N GLY A 69 -7.52 -36.68 -2.89
CA GLY A 69 -7.15 -36.74 -4.31
C GLY A 69 -7.98 -35.87 -5.24
N GLU A 70 -9.25 -35.61 -4.94
CA GLU A 70 -10.16 -34.85 -5.83
C GLU A 70 -9.72 -33.40 -6.06
N ALA A 71 -9.03 -32.83 -5.07
CA ALA A 71 -8.52 -31.47 -5.09
C ALA A 71 -7.01 -31.39 -5.36
N ASP A 72 -6.39 -32.51 -5.76
CA ASP A 72 -4.98 -32.55 -6.07
C ASP A 72 -4.65 -31.56 -7.17
N TRP A 73 -3.49 -30.94 -7.03
CA TRP A 73 -3.03 -29.95 -7.98
C TRP A 73 -2.73 -30.62 -9.32
N GLY A 74 -3.23 -30.00 -10.39
CA GLY A 74 -2.87 -30.37 -11.75
C GLY A 74 -1.46 -29.88 -12.12
N PRO A 75 -1.08 -30.03 -13.39
CA PRO A 75 0.20 -29.53 -13.89
C PRO A 75 0.38 -28.03 -13.62
N TRP A 76 1.64 -27.59 -13.56
CA TRP A 76 1.98 -26.17 -13.50
C TRP A 76 1.43 -25.42 -14.72
N ILE A 77 1.01 -24.18 -14.51
CA ILE A 77 0.67 -23.28 -15.63
C ILE A 77 1.96 -23.02 -16.42
N PRO A 78 1.99 -23.27 -17.74
CA PRO A 78 3.15 -22.94 -18.56
C PRO A 78 3.46 -21.44 -18.49
N PHE A 79 4.75 -21.10 -18.42
CA PHE A 79 5.20 -19.72 -18.27
C PHE A 79 4.65 -18.79 -19.36
N GLU A 80 4.55 -19.31 -20.58
CA GLU A 80 4.01 -18.60 -21.75
C GLU A 80 2.52 -18.29 -21.64
N GLU A 81 1.79 -19.01 -20.78
CA GLU A 81 0.37 -18.80 -20.51
C GLU A 81 0.14 -17.87 -19.31
N LEU A 82 1.17 -17.49 -18.55
CA LEU A 82 1.02 -16.49 -17.48
C LEU A 82 0.77 -15.09 -18.05
N PRO A 83 0.07 -14.19 -17.31
CA PRO A 83 -0.19 -12.83 -17.77
C PRO A 83 1.09 -12.09 -18.15
N HIS A 84 1.09 -11.48 -19.33
CA HIS A 84 2.20 -10.69 -19.84
C HIS A 84 1.71 -9.60 -20.78
N LEU A 85 2.50 -8.53 -20.92
CA LEU A 85 2.26 -7.43 -21.86
C LEU A 85 3.60 -7.01 -22.47
N LYS A 86 3.58 -6.56 -23.72
CA LYS A 86 4.71 -5.94 -24.42
C LYS A 86 4.18 -4.77 -25.22
N ASN A 87 4.77 -3.58 -25.04
CA ASN A 87 4.41 -2.34 -25.71
C ASN A 87 2.89 -2.10 -25.80
N PRO A 88 2.18 -2.00 -24.64
CA PRO A 88 0.74 -1.77 -24.66
C PRO A 88 0.41 -0.43 -25.32
N ALA A 89 -0.74 -0.35 -26.00
CA ALA A 89 -1.16 0.85 -26.75
C ALA A 89 -1.33 2.11 -25.89
N GLN A 90 -1.51 1.96 -24.57
CA GLN A 90 -1.56 3.09 -23.63
C GLN A 90 -0.17 3.65 -23.26
N HIS A 91 0.92 3.04 -23.75
CA HIS A 91 2.31 3.48 -23.58
C HIS A 91 2.85 3.53 -22.14
N PHE A 92 2.13 2.97 -21.16
CA PHE A 92 2.62 2.76 -19.81
C PHE A 92 2.12 1.44 -19.21
N ILE A 93 2.81 0.98 -18.18
CA ILE A 93 2.47 -0.22 -17.40
C ILE A 93 2.40 0.16 -15.94
N VAL A 94 1.30 -0.20 -15.27
CA VAL A 94 1.09 0.01 -13.84
C VAL A 94 0.81 -1.33 -13.19
N THR A 95 1.55 -1.65 -12.13
CA THR A 95 1.25 -2.76 -11.24
C THR A 95 1.34 -2.27 -9.80
N ALA A 96 0.31 -2.51 -9.00
CA ALA A 96 0.26 -2.09 -7.61
C ALA A 96 -0.49 -3.13 -6.77
N ASN A 97 -0.13 -4.41 -6.93
CA ASN A 97 -0.74 -5.58 -6.26
C ASN A 97 -2.23 -5.80 -6.56
N ASN A 98 -2.78 -5.04 -7.52
CA ASN A 98 -4.10 -5.24 -8.09
C ASN A 98 -4.16 -6.54 -8.91
N LYS A 99 -5.37 -7.00 -9.20
CA LYS A 99 -5.63 -8.13 -10.11
C LYS A 99 -4.92 -7.90 -11.45
N VAL A 100 -4.23 -8.95 -11.93
CA VAL A 100 -3.33 -8.89 -13.09
C VAL A 100 -3.89 -9.60 -14.32
N GLU A 101 -4.78 -10.56 -14.10
CA GLU A 101 -5.43 -11.29 -15.17
C GLU A 101 -6.62 -10.51 -15.74
N GLY A 102 -6.71 -10.50 -17.07
CA GLY A 102 -7.81 -9.90 -17.80
C GLY A 102 -9.08 -10.76 -17.83
N PRO A 103 -10.19 -10.22 -18.35
CA PRO A 103 -11.42 -10.98 -18.55
C PRO A 103 -11.17 -12.25 -19.38
N GLY A 104 -11.73 -13.37 -18.96
CA GLY A 104 -11.61 -14.66 -19.68
C GLY A 104 -10.29 -15.42 -19.45
N TYR A 105 -9.39 -14.94 -18.58
CA TYR A 105 -8.21 -15.71 -18.20
C TYR A 105 -8.62 -17.00 -17.47
N LYS A 106 -8.14 -18.15 -17.98
CA LYS A 106 -8.65 -19.48 -17.62
C LYS A 106 -8.09 -20.09 -16.33
N TYR A 107 -6.99 -19.55 -15.80
CA TYR A 107 -6.35 -20.13 -14.62
C TYR A 107 -6.58 -19.30 -13.37
N TYR A 108 -6.79 -19.98 -12.25
CA TYR A 108 -6.74 -19.34 -10.95
C TYR A 108 -5.30 -18.97 -10.59
N LEU A 109 -5.07 -17.70 -10.25
CA LEU A 109 -3.78 -17.21 -9.78
C LEU A 109 -3.81 -16.89 -8.28
N SER A 110 -4.79 -16.08 -7.85
CA SER A 110 -4.94 -15.66 -6.46
C SER A 110 -6.34 -15.13 -6.21
N ALA A 111 -6.73 -15.12 -4.93
CA ALA A 111 -7.87 -14.37 -4.41
C ALA A 111 -7.43 -13.18 -3.54
N GLY A 112 -6.14 -13.09 -3.20
CA GLY A 112 -5.58 -12.10 -2.28
C GLY A 112 -5.05 -10.85 -2.99
N TYR A 113 -5.77 -10.34 -3.99
CA TYR A 113 -5.41 -9.08 -4.63
C TYR A 113 -5.76 -7.90 -3.73
N ILE A 114 -4.91 -6.86 -3.75
CA ILE A 114 -5.25 -5.59 -3.11
C ILE A 114 -6.22 -4.82 -3.99
N TYR A 115 -7.15 -4.09 -3.37
CA TYR A 115 -8.07 -3.22 -4.09
C TYR A 115 -7.29 -2.27 -5.03
N PRO A 116 -7.76 -2.02 -6.27
CA PRO A 116 -6.96 -1.33 -7.28
C PRO A 116 -6.72 0.17 -7.03
N SER A 117 -7.08 0.73 -5.86
CA SER A 117 -6.94 2.16 -5.51
C SER A 117 -5.62 2.78 -5.99
N ARG A 118 -4.47 2.16 -5.67
CA ARG A 118 -3.15 2.64 -6.08
C ARG A 118 -2.92 2.58 -7.58
N ALA A 119 -3.28 1.45 -8.21
CA ALA A 119 -3.12 1.28 -9.64
C ALA A 119 -3.98 2.32 -10.40
N THR A 120 -5.25 2.46 -10.02
CA THR A 120 -6.17 3.47 -10.58
C THR A 120 -5.59 4.87 -10.41
N ARG A 121 -5.08 5.22 -9.22
CA ARG A 121 -4.52 6.55 -8.96
C ARG A 121 -3.27 6.84 -9.79
N ILE A 122 -2.36 5.88 -9.90
CA ILE A 122 -1.15 6.01 -10.74
C ILE A 122 -1.57 6.20 -12.21
N THR A 123 -2.50 5.37 -12.71
CA THR A 123 -3.05 5.50 -14.06
C THR A 123 -3.66 6.89 -14.30
N GLU A 124 -4.52 7.39 -13.41
CA GLU A 124 -5.11 8.73 -13.52
C GLU A 124 -4.05 9.84 -13.61
N MET A 125 -2.92 9.68 -12.92
CA MET A 125 -1.84 10.67 -12.91
C MET A 125 -0.98 10.59 -14.19
N LEU A 126 -0.77 9.40 -14.73
CA LEU A 126 -0.03 9.18 -15.97
C LEU A 126 -0.83 9.64 -17.19
N GLU A 127 -2.12 9.31 -17.28
CA GLU A 127 -2.98 9.66 -18.43
C GLU A 127 -3.16 11.17 -18.62
N LYS A 128 -2.99 11.94 -17.55
CA LYS A 128 -3.12 13.41 -17.57
C LYS A 128 -1.83 14.14 -17.94
N ARG A 129 -0.76 13.40 -18.23
CA ARG A 129 0.58 13.94 -18.48
C ARG A 129 1.15 13.39 -19.78
N SER A 130 2.03 14.18 -20.38
CA SER A 130 2.87 13.78 -21.50
C SER A 130 4.26 14.35 -21.26
N GLY A 131 5.31 13.76 -21.86
CA GLY A 131 6.69 14.20 -21.60
C GLY A 131 7.10 14.05 -20.15
N LEU A 132 6.75 12.91 -19.53
CA LEU A 132 7.03 12.63 -18.12
C LEU A 132 8.52 12.74 -17.81
N THR A 133 8.83 13.44 -16.72
CA THR A 133 10.18 13.59 -16.20
C THR A 133 10.38 12.71 -14.95
N PRO A 134 11.63 12.51 -14.50
CA PRO A 134 11.88 11.87 -13.22
C PRO A 134 11.16 12.54 -12.04
N ARG A 135 10.98 13.88 -12.09
CA ARG A 135 10.23 14.64 -11.08
C ARG A 135 8.75 14.24 -11.04
N ASP A 136 8.12 14.03 -12.19
CA ASP A 136 6.74 13.56 -12.25
C ASP A 136 6.57 12.19 -11.59
N MET A 137 7.56 11.30 -11.75
CA MET A 137 7.55 10.00 -11.08
C MET A 137 7.66 10.15 -9.56
N VAL A 138 8.47 11.09 -9.06
CA VAL A 138 8.56 11.41 -7.63
C VAL A 138 7.20 11.90 -7.10
N GLU A 139 6.52 12.78 -7.83
CA GLU A 139 5.18 13.26 -7.46
C GLU A 139 4.16 12.12 -7.40
N ILE A 140 4.16 11.23 -8.39
CA ILE A 140 3.29 10.04 -8.41
C ILE A 140 3.60 9.14 -7.20
N GLN A 141 4.87 8.83 -6.97
CA GLN A 141 5.33 7.94 -5.91
C GLN A 141 5.05 8.48 -4.49
N THR A 142 4.82 9.80 -4.36
CA THR A 142 4.54 10.49 -3.10
C THR A 142 3.08 10.92 -2.93
N ASP A 143 2.20 10.62 -3.90
CA ASP A 143 0.76 10.94 -3.84
C ASP A 143 0.03 10.24 -2.69
N VAL A 144 -0.79 11.00 -1.97
CA VAL A 144 -1.52 10.55 -0.77
C VAL A 144 -3.04 10.66 -0.91
N LYS A 145 -3.57 10.58 -2.13
CA LYS A 145 -5.01 10.66 -2.35
C LYS A 145 -5.72 9.38 -1.86
N VAL A 146 -6.74 9.55 -1.04
CA VAL A 146 -7.56 8.46 -0.49
C VAL A 146 -8.68 8.13 -1.49
N MET A 147 -8.52 7.02 -2.22
CA MET A 147 -9.36 6.71 -3.38
C MET A 147 -10.75 6.17 -3.03
N SER A 148 -10.94 5.62 -1.83
CA SER A 148 -12.26 5.19 -1.36
C SER A 148 -13.14 6.37 -0.91
N ALA A 149 -12.53 7.47 -0.45
CA ALA A 149 -13.25 8.60 0.14
C ALA A 149 -14.35 9.21 -0.74
N PRO A 150 -14.18 9.42 -2.07
CA PRO A 150 -15.24 9.90 -2.94
C PRO A 150 -16.53 9.06 -2.94
N ARG A 151 -16.46 7.78 -2.53
CA ARG A 151 -17.63 6.90 -2.45
C ARG A 151 -18.25 6.89 -1.05
N PHE A 152 -17.43 6.90 -0.01
CA PHE A 152 -17.90 6.85 1.38
C PHE A 152 -18.40 8.21 1.88
N VAL A 153 -17.63 9.28 1.64
CA VAL A 153 -17.88 10.59 2.24
C VAL A 153 -19.25 11.17 1.87
N PRO A 154 -19.74 11.11 0.61
CA PRO A 154 -21.08 11.61 0.29
C PRO A 154 -22.20 10.90 1.07
N LEU A 155 -22.07 9.59 1.30
CA LEU A 155 -23.05 8.80 2.04
C LEU A 155 -22.98 9.09 3.54
N LEU A 156 -21.77 9.27 4.08
CA LEU A 156 -21.59 9.73 5.45
C LEU A 156 -22.21 11.13 5.65
N LEU A 157 -21.97 12.08 4.75
CA LEU A 157 -22.57 13.41 4.82
C LEU A 157 -24.10 13.33 4.79
N GLN A 158 -24.68 12.48 3.93
CA GLN A 158 -26.13 12.24 3.93
C GLN A 158 -26.67 11.76 5.28
N ASP A 159 -25.91 10.93 6.00
CA ASP A 159 -26.32 10.37 7.29
C ASP A 159 -26.09 11.30 8.48
N LEU A 160 -25.12 12.22 8.38
CA LEU A 160 -24.68 13.11 9.46
C LEU A 160 -25.32 14.52 9.38
N GLU A 161 -25.43 15.05 8.16
CA GLU A 161 -26.20 16.20 7.67
C GLU A 161 -27.35 16.71 8.54
N SER A 162 -28.37 15.88 8.64
CA SER A 162 -29.67 16.26 9.19
C SER A 162 -29.73 16.26 10.71
N SER A 163 -28.62 15.92 11.38
CA SER A 163 -28.60 15.82 12.84
C SER A 163 -28.36 17.18 13.51
N ASN A 164 -29.05 17.38 14.64
CA ASN A 164 -28.81 18.51 15.54
C ASN A 164 -27.74 18.19 16.61
N ASP A 165 -27.15 17.00 16.57
CA ASP A 165 -26.08 16.60 17.47
C ASP A 165 -24.76 17.29 17.07
N ARG A 166 -24.14 17.98 18.03
CA ARG A 166 -22.92 18.78 17.78
C ARG A 166 -21.74 17.95 17.29
N ASP A 167 -21.64 16.69 17.69
CA ASP A 167 -20.52 15.82 17.29
C ASP A 167 -20.70 15.33 15.86
N LEU A 168 -21.95 15.06 15.47
CA LEU A 168 -22.28 14.70 14.10
C LEU A 168 -22.09 15.88 13.14
N GLN A 169 -22.48 17.09 13.55
CA GLN A 169 -22.24 18.32 12.78
C GLN A 169 -20.74 18.59 12.59
N LEU A 170 -19.93 18.45 13.65
CA LEU A 170 -18.48 18.59 13.57
C LEU A 170 -17.85 17.54 12.65
N ALA A 171 -18.28 16.28 12.76
CA ALA A 171 -17.78 15.22 11.88
C ALA A 171 -18.12 15.52 10.40
N ALA A 172 -19.34 15.96 10.13
CA ALA A 172 -19.76 16.34 8.78
C ALA A 172 -18.98 17.55 8.25
N GLU A 173 -18.76 18.58 9.06
CA GLU A 173 -17.94 19.76 8.70
C GLU A 173 -16.53 19.34 8.26
N LEU A 174 -15.86 18.51 9.05
CA LEU A 174 -14.51 18.02 8.75
C LEU A 174 -14.45 17.16 7.49
N LEU A 175 -15.47 16.33 7.25
CA LEU A 175 -15.58 15.52 6.04
C LEU A 175 -15.85 16.41 4.81
N ARG A 176 -16.67 17.45 4.95
CA ARG A 176 -17.00 18.42 3.89
C ARG A 176 -15.78 19.26 3.52
N GLU A 177 -15.04 19.75 4.51
CA GLU A 177 -13.77 20.45 4.30
C GLU A 177 -12.78 19.57 3.51
N TRP A 178 -12.65 18.31 3.91
CA TRP A 178 -11.75 17.36 3.26
C TRP A 178 -12.18 16.97 1.84
N GLN A 179 -13.48 16.87 1.60
CA GLN A 179 -14.06 16.73 0.27
C GLN A 179 -13.64 17.90 -0.63
N ASN A 180 -13.72 19.13 -0.14
CA ASN A 180 -13.31 20.32 -0.88
C ASN A 180 -11.79 20.39 -1.12
N GLN A 181 -11.00 19.76 -0.24
CA GLN A 181 -9.55 19.63 -0.37
C GLN A 181 -9.12 18.47 -1.30
N GLY A 182 -10.06 17.64 -1.79
CA GLY A 182 -9.76 16.55 -2.72
C GLY A 182 -9.31 15.23 -2.09
N TYR A 183 -9.58 15.03 -0.79
CA TYR A 183 -9.36 13.79 -0.05
C TYR A 183 -7.89 13.35 0.12
N PHE A 184 -6.98 14.29 0.35
CA PHE A 184 -5.56 13.97 0.58
C PHE A 184 -5.28 13.63 2.05
N ALA A 185 -4.51 12.57 2.29
CA ALA A 185 -4.01 12.17 3.60
C ALA A 185 -2.66 12.83 3.95
N SER A 186 -2.60 14.16 3.87
CA SER A 186 -1.43 14.92 4.32
C SER A 186 -1.28 14.84 5.85
N ILE A 187 -0.09 15.16 6.38
CA ILE A 187 0.15 15.14 7.83
C ILE A 187 -0.74 16.10 8.62
N ASP A 188 -1.23 17.16 8.00
CA ASP A 188 -2.13 18.14 8.64
C ASP A 188 -3.62 17.84 8.40
N SER A 189 -3.94 16.75 7.68
CA SER A 189 -5.32 16.44 7.28
C SER A 189 -6.20 16.10 8.48
N ARG A 190 -7.17 16.97 8.77
CA ARG A 190 -8.23 16.75 9.77
C ARG A 190 -9.28 15.78 9.26
N GLY A 191 -9.61 15.89 7.97
CA GLY A 191 -10.51 14.98 7.29
C GLY A 191 -10.09 13.52 7.36
N THR A 192 -8.80 13.24 7.18
CA THR A 192 -8.28 11.87 7.25
C THR A 192 -8.42 11.30 8.66
N CYS A 193 -8.18 12.08 9.72
CA CYS A 193 -8.40 11.65 11.11
C CYS A 193 -9.84 11.17 11.33
N ILE A 194 -10.81 12.03 10.99
CA ILE A 194 -12.21 11.72 11.25
C ILE A 194 -12.71 10.59 10.35
N TYR A 195 -12.32 10.59 9.07
CA TYR A 195 -12.70 9.55 8.11
C TYR A 195 -12.21 8.17 8.53
N LYS A 196 -10.90 8.01 8.81
CA LYS A 196 -10.33 6.71 9.16
C LYS A 196 -10.92 6.12 10.43
N LEU A 197 -11.21 6.96 11.43
CA LEU A 197 -11.84 6.53 12.67
C LEU A 197 -13.32 6.16 12.47
N ILE A 198 -14.08 6.94 11.69
CA ILE A 198 -15.47 6.58 11.33
C ILE A 198 -15.48 5.21 10.66
N ILE A 199 -14.68 5.04 9.62
CA ILE A 199 -14.63 3.79 8.86
C ILE A 199 -14.25 2.60 9.74
N LYS A 200 -13.25 2.78 10.61
CA LYS A 200 -12.84 1.75 11.57
C LYS A 200 -13.97 1.39 12.53
N GLU A 201 -14.71 2.36 13.04
CA GLU A 201 -15.85 2.10 13.93
C GLU A 201 -17.06 1.52 13.18
N MET A 202 -17.30 1.92 11.93
CA MET A 202 -18.33 1.28 11.09
C MET A 202 -18.02 -0.19 10.88
N VAL A 203 -16.80 -0.54 10.45
CA VAL A 203 -16.38 -1.95 10.33
C VAL A 203 -16.64 -2.73 11.62
N ARG A 204 -16.35 -2.13 12.77
CA ARG A 204 -16.59 -2.77 14.08
C ARG A 204 -18.09 -2.93 14.35
N LEU A 205 -18.89 -1.89 14.15
CA LEU A 205 -20.32 -1.87 14.45
C LEU A 205 -21.16 -2.69 13.48
N THR A 206 -20.64 -3.00 12.29
CA THR A 206 -21.35 -3.73 11.21
C THR A 206 -21.00 -5.22 11.17
N PHE A 207 -19.91 -5.66 11.80
CA PHE A 207 -19.44 -7.05 11.65
C PHE A 207 -19.05 -7.75 12.96
N ASP A 208 -18.86 -7.02 14.07
CA ASP A 208 -18.38 -7.64 15.32
C ASP A 208 -19.43 -8.58 15.93
N ASP A 209 -20.73 -8.32 15.77
CA ASP A 209 -21.80 -9.09 16.42
C ASP A 209 -22.06 -10.43 15.74
N GLU A 210 -22.03 -10.52 14.40
CA GLU A 210 -22.22 -11.81 13.72
C GLU A 210 -20.92 -12.61 13.56
N LEU A 211 -19.79 -11.94 13.33
CA LEU A 211 -18.50 -12.63 13.07
C LEU A 211 -17.62 -12.76 14.31
N GLY A 212 -17.84 -11.92 15.32
CA GLY A 212 -16.98 -11.81 16.48
C GLY A 212 -15.72 -10.99 16.20
N ARG A 213 -15.40 -10.08 17.13
CA ARG A 213 -14.26 -9.14 17.03
C ARG A 213 -12.92 -9.77 16.65
N LYS A 214 -12.61 -10.97 17.16
CA LYS A 214 -11.34 -11.64 16.86
C LYS A 214 -11.23 -12.02 15.38
N LEU A 215 -12.31 -12.50 14.79
CA LEU A 215 -12.34 -12.86 13.37
C LEU A 215 -12.25 -11.60 12.51
N VAL A 216 -13.04 -10.57 12.82
CA VAL A 216 -12.99 -9.27 12.12
C VAL A 216 -11.58 -8.68 12.16
N SER A 217 -10.92 -8.68 13.31
CA SER A 217 -9.54 -8.21 13.45
C SER A 217 -8.56 -9.02 12.61
N ASN A 218 -8.69 -10.34 12.55
CA ASN A 218 -7.84 -11.20 11.73
C ASN A 218 -8.09 -10.98 10.22
N MET A 219 -9.36 -10.80 9.83
CA MET A 219 -9.74 -10.45 8.46
C MET A 219 -9.23 -9.06 8.06
N GLY A 220 -9.12 -8.13 9.00
CA GLY A 220 -8.49 -6.83 8.82
C GLY A 220 -7.02 -6.93 8.38
N LEU A 221 -6.27 -7.91 8.88
CA LEU A 221 -4.90 -8.18 8.43
C LEU A 221 -4.83 -8.64 6.97
N ALA A 222 -5.96 -9.11 6.41
CA ALA A 222 -6.10 -9.52 5.02
C ALA A 222 -6.86 -8.49 4.16
N ASP A 223 -7.06 -7.26 4.64
CA ASP A 223 -7.73 -6.16 3.94
C ASP A 223 -9.17 -6.49 3.45
N MET A 224 -9.88 -7.38 4.17
CA MET A 224 -11.21 -7.85 3.77
C MET A 224 -12.39 -6.97 4.24
N PRO A 225 -12.40 -6.39 5.45
CA PRO A 225 -13.58 -5.69 5.94
C PRO A 225 -13.93 -4.42 5.15
N MET A 226 -12.93 -3.70 4.62
CA MET A 226 -13.15 -2.49 3.84
C MET A 226 -13.88 -2.74 2.51
N PRO A 227 -13.46 -3.69 1.67
CA PRO A 227 -14.22 -4.11 0.50
C PRO A 227 -15.63 -4.65 0.82
N ALA A 228 -15.79 -5.35 1.95
CA ALA A 228 -17.10 -5.84 2.39
C ALA A 228 -18.04 -4.66 2.73
N LEU A 229 -17.57 -3.72 3.55
CA LEU A 229 -18.33 -2.52 3.91
C LEU A 229 -18.67 -1.69 2.66
N TRP A 230 -17.71 -1.49 1.75
CA TRP A 230 -17.94 -0.82 0.47
C TRP A 230 -19.16 -1.41 -0.25
N LYS A 231 -19.25 -2.74 -0.33
CA LYS A 231 -20.26 -3.44 -1.12
C LYS A 231 -21.68 -3.21 -0.59
N ILE A 232 -21.84 -3.13 0.73
CA ILE A 232 -23.15 -2.99 1.40
C ILE A 232 -23.55 -1.53 1.65
N LEU A 233 -22.59 -0.61 1.72
CA LEU A 233 -22.83 0.81 2.05
C LEU A 233 -23.91 1.53 1.19
N PRO A 234 -24.10 1.20 -0.11
CA PRO A 234 -25.17 1.82 -0.91
C PRO A 234 -26.60 1.39 -0.51
N ASP A 235 -26.75 0.27 0.19
CA ASP A 235 -28.03 -0.24 0.68
C ASP A 235 -28.22 0.17 2.14
N PRO A 236 -28.99 1.24 2.44
CA PRO A 236 -29.11 1.76 3.80
C PRO A 236 -29.77 0.76 4.76
N GLU A 237 -30.57 -0.17 4.24
CA GLU A 237 -31.32 -1.18 5.00
C GLU A 237 -30.65 -2.55 4.94
N ASN A 238 -29.35 -2.61 4.66
CA ASN A 238 -28.66 -3.89 4.55
C ASN A 238 -28.70 -4.67 5.87
N ILE A 239 -28.84 -5.99 5.81
CA ILE A 239 -28.96 -6.85 7.01
C ILE A 239 -27.73 -6.77 7.92
N TRP A 240 -26.54 -6.54 7.38
CA TRP A 240 -25.30 -6.41 8.16
C TRP A 240 -25.23 -5.14 9.01
N PHE A 241 -26.16 -4.19 8.87
CA PHE A 241 -26.21 -3.04 9.77
C PHE A 241 -27.00 -3.32 11.05
N ASP A 242 -27.77 -4.41 11.10
CA ASP A 242 -28.63 -4.79 12.21
C ASP A 242 -27.81 -5.47 13.33
N ASP A 243 -27.60 -4.78 14.45
CA ASP A 243 -26.94 -5.37 15.61
C ASP A 243 -27.91 -6.36 16.27
N GLN A 244 -27.61 -7.65 16.12
CA GLN A 244 -28.49 -8.73 16.60
C GLN A 244 -28.68 -8.73 18.13
N SER A 245 -27.91 -7.94 18.87
CA SER A 245 -28.04 -7.77 20.31
C SER A 245 -29.04 -6.69 20.73
N THR A 246 -29.50 -5.84 19.82
CA THR A 246 -30.46 -4.77 20.12
C THR A 246 -31.90 -5.19 19.77
N ARG A 247 -32.87 -4.38 20.19
CA ARG A 247 -34.29 -4.64 19.92
C ARG A 247 -34.78 -3.98 18.63
N GLN A 248 -34.09 -2.94 18.18
CA GLN A 248 -34.50 -2.15 17.03
C GLN A 248 -33.43 -2.31 15.98
N ARG A 249 -33.86 -2.69 14.79
CA ARG A 249 -32.97 -2.84 13.66
C ARG A 249 -32.31 -1.51 13.30
N GLU A 250 -30.99 -1.48 13.36
CA GLU A 250 -30.21 -0.34 12.89
C GLU A 250 -30.09 -0.34 11.37
N THR A 251 -30.03 0.86 10.81
CA THR A 251 -29.72 1.13 9.40
C THR A 251 -28.30 1.66 9.29
N ARG A 252 -27.82 1.81 8.05
CA ARG A 252 -26.55 2.51 7.78
C ARG A 252 -26.47 3.86 8.50
N ARG A 253 -27.58 4.60 8.60
CA ARG A 253 -27.59 5.91 9.25
C ARG A 253 -27.26 5.80 10.73
N GLU A 254 -27.91 4.91 11.48
CA GLU A 254 -27.60 4.72 12.91
C GLU A 254 -26.14 4.30 13.10
N ILE A 255 -25.63 3.39 12.27
CA ILE A 255 -24.24 2.93 12.31
C ILE A 255 -23.25 4.06 12.01
N SER A 256 -23.47 4.82 10.93
CA SER A 256 -22.67 5.99 10.55
C SER A 256 -22.61 7.03 11.67
N GLN A 257 -23.76 7.32 12.29
CA GLN A 257 -23.85 8.29 13.38
C GLN A 257 -23.15 7.78 14.65
N ALA A 258 -23.35 6.53 15.04
CA ALA A 258 -22.67 5.94 16.18
C ALA A 258 -21.14 5.90 16.00
N ALA A 259 -20.67 5.56 14.79
CA ALA A 259 -19.27 5.59 14.42
C ALA A 259 -18.67 7.01 14.48
N ALA A 260 -19.39 8.01 13.95
CA ALA A 260 -18.96 9.41 13.99
C ALA A 260 -18.85 9.96 15.42
N LYS A 261 -19.81 9.69 16.29
CA LYS A 261 -19.71 10.07 17.73
C LYS A 261 -18.51 9.41 18.40
N SER A 262 -18.29 8.13 18.13
CA SER A 262 -17.15 7.38 18.67
C SER A 262 -15.82 7.97 18.19
N ALA A 263 -15.72 8.33 16.91
CA ALA A 263 -14.55 8.97 16.32
C ALA A 263 -14.27 10.35 16.93
N VAL A 264 -15.28 11.21 17.05
CA VAL A 264 -15.16 12.54 17.69
C VAL A 264 -14.76 12.42 19.15
N ALA A 265 -15.39 11.51 19.91
CA ALA A 265 -15.04 11.26 21.31
C ALA A 265 -13.59 10.80 21.46
N TYR A 266 -13.13 9.90 20.58
CA TYR A 266 -11.75 9.46 20.53
C TYR A 266 -10.79 10.62 20.26
N LEU A 267 -11.05 11.43 19.22
CA LEU A 267 -10.18 12.55 18.85
C LEU A 267 -10.10 13.60 19.97
N ARG A 268 -11.23 13.92 20.62
CA ARG A 268 -11.23 14.82 21.78
C ARG A 268 -10.40 14.31 22.93
N LYS A 269 -10.49 13.01 23.21
CA LYS A 269 -9.76 12.36 24.30
C LYS A 269 -8.26 12.33 24.04
N HIS A 270 -7.85 12.08 22.80
CA HIS A 270 -6.44 11.78 22.48
C HIS A 270 -5.67 12.93 21.82
N LEU A 271 -6.35 13.84 21.11
CA LEU A 271 -5.74 15.00 20.43
C LEU A 271 -6.25 16.35 20.95
N GLY A 272 -7.13 16.34 21.96
CA GLY A 272 -7.66 17.55 22.60
C GLY A 272 -9.00 18.01 22.01
N ARG A 273 -9.70 18.89 22.76
CA ARG A 273 -11.07 19.33 22.43
C ARG A 273 -11.14 20.25 21.21
N ASP A 274 -10.06 20.98 20.93
CA ASP A 274 -9.96 21.85 19.77
C ASP A 274 -9.61 21.02 18.52
N SER A 275 -10.56 20.97 17.58
CA SER A 275 -10.45 20.17 16.36
C SER A 275 -9.40 20.70 15.38
N ALA A 276 -8.86 21.90 15.58
CA ALA A 276 -7.71 22.41 14.82
C ALA A 276 -6.43 21.57 15.09
N ASN A 277 -6.36 20.87 16.22
CA ASN A 277 -5.22 20.01 16.58
C ASN A 277 -5.32 18.59 16.01
N TRP A 278 -6.44 18.22 15.38
CA TRP A 278 -6.70 16.88 14.86
C TRP A 278 -5.97 16.61 13.56
N LYS A 279 -4.65 16.60 13.60
CA LYS A 279 -3.79 16.42 12.42
C LYS A 279 -3.46 14.95 12.22
N TRP A 280 -3.55 14.46 10.98
CA TRP A 280 -3.27 13.05 10.67
C TRP A 280 -1.91 12.57 11.17
N GLY A 281 -0.87 13.38 11.01
CA GLY A 281 0.47 13.09 11.50
C GLY A 281 0.60 13.05 13.02
N ASN A 282 -0.38 13.55 13.78
CA ASN A 282 -0.47 13.35 15.23
C ASN A 282 -1.12 12.02 15.59
N LEU A 283 -2.03 11.54 14.75
CA LEU A 283 -2.76 10.28 14.94
C LEU A 283 -2.03 9.07 14.36
N GLN A 284 -1.35 9.23 13.22
CA GLN A 284 -0.55 8.20 12.56
C GLN A 284 0.95 8.48 12.72
N LYS A 285 1.65 7.54 13.36
CA LYS A 285 3.09 7.62 13.60
C LYS A 285 3.85 6.48 12.94
N LEU A 286 5.04 6.78 12.43
CA LEU A 286 6.02 5.80 11.98
C LEU A 286 7.13 5.67 13.02
N TYR A 287 7.53 4.42 13.28
CA TYR A 287 8.78 4.10 13.95
C TYR A 287 9.60 3.18 13.05
N ILE A 288 10.90 3.44 12.91
CA ILE A 288 11.82 2.53 12.23
C ILE A 288 12.77 1.98 13.29
N ARG A 289 12.87 0.65 13.40
CA ARG A 289 13.55 -0.02 14.51
C ARG A 289 14.34 -1.22 14.03
N THR A 290 15.50 -1.48 14.66
CA THR A 290 16.11 -2.82 14.61
C THR A 290 15.40 -3.76 15.59
N PRO A 291 15.61 -5.10 15.53
CA PRO A 291 15.09 -6.03 16.52
C PRO A 291 15.39 -5.65 17.98
N LEU A 292 16.56 -5.05 18.26
CA LEU A 292 16.92 -4.57 19.60
C LEU A 292 16.14 -3.31 20.01
N GLY A 293 15.62 -2.55 19.05
CA GLY A 293 14.75 -1.40 19.29
C GLY A 293 13.34 -1.74 19.75
N PHE A 294 12.98 -3.03 19.79
CA PHE A 294 11.77 -3.51 20.45
C PHE A 294 11.93 -3.61 21.97
N LEU A 295 13.16 -3.63 22.49
CA LEU A 295 13.40 -3.68 23.93
C LEU A 295 13.12 -2.31 24.57
N PRO A 296 12.33 -2.23 25.66
CA PRO A 296 11.87 -0.97 26.23
C PRO A 296 13.02 -0.09 26.78
N TRP A 297 14.16 -0.68 27.12
CA TRP A 297 15.34 0.02 27.64
C TRP A 297 16.34 0.48 26.57
N ASN A 298 16.25 -0.02 25.32
CA ASN A 298 17.20 0.35 24.27
C ASN A 298 16.54 1.18 23.17
N LYS A 299 16.55 2.51 23.35
CA LYS A 299 15.97 3.45 22.38
C LYS A 299 16.92 3.84 21.25
N LYS A 300 18.23 3.58 21.38
CA LYS A 300 19.24 3.93 20.35
C LYS A 300 18.90 3.40 18.95
N PRO A 301 18.51 2.12 18.77
CA PRO A 301 18.17 1.59 17.46
C PRO A 301 16.73 1.88 17.01
N ARG A 302 16.06 2.89 17.59
CA ARG A 302 14.70 3.30 17.25
C ARG A 302 14.67 4.74 16.75
N LEU A 303 14.29 4.90 15.50
CA LEU A 303 13.97 6.19 14.88
C LEU A 303 12.47 6.49 15.03
N GLY A 304 12.16 7.79 15.16
CA GLY A 304 10.79 8.29 15.36
C GLY A 304 10.39 8.45 16.84
N PRO A 305 9.12 8.78 17.11
CA PRO A 305 8.01 8.78 16.17
C PRO A 305 8.10 9.89 15.13
N PHE A 306 7.80 9.57 13.88
CA PHE A 306 7.63 10.55 12.81
C PHE A 306 6.15 10.65 12.40
N PRO A 307 5.62 11.85 12.11
CA PRO A 307 4.33 11.95 11.42
C PRO A 307 4.46 11.33 10.03
N ARG A 308 3.45 10.58 9.59
CA ARG A 308 3.48 9.90 8.29
C ARG A 308 2.20 10.22 7.51
N PRO A 309 2.28 10.82 6.30
CA PRO A 309 1.10 11.02 5.46
C PRO A 309 0.73 9.70 4.77
N GLY A 310 -0.39 9.68 4.05
CA GLY A 310 -0.89 8.49 3.36
C GLY A 310 -1.59 7.51 4.29
N THR A 311 -2.22 6.52 3.67
CA THR A 311 -2.89 5.37 4.31
C THR A 311 -2.57 4.10 3.50
N GLU A 312 -3.12 2.95 3.90
CA GLU A 312 -3.02 1.67 3.19
C GLU A 312 -3.39 1.72 1.70
N GLU A 313 -4.33 2.57 1.28
CA GLU A 313 -4.79 2.60 -0.12
C GLU A 313 -4.12 3.66 -1.00
N THR A 314 -3.35 4.58 -0.39
CA THR A 314 -2.67 5.67 -1.10
C THR A 314 -1.42 5.18 -1.84
N VAL A 315 -1.00 5.86 -2.92
CA VAL A 315 0.19 5.47 -3.71
C VAL A 315 1.45 5.51 -2.84
N ASN A 316 1.62 6.59 -2.08
CA ASN A 316 2.61 6.70 -1.02
C ASN A 316 2.18 5.91 0.22
N ASN A 317 2.06 4.59 0.02
CA ASN A 317 1.48 3.64 0.95
C ASN A 317 2.05 3.81 2.36
N SER A 318 1.13 3.87 3.32
CA SER A 318 1.43 3.88 4.75
C SER A 318 0.45 2.96 5.45
N ALA A 319 0.47 1.67 5.09
CA ALA A 319 -0.39 0.67 5.69
C ALA A 319 -0.26 0.69 7.22
N GLU A 320 -1.39 0.85 7.89
CA GLU A 320 -1.43 1.19 9.30
C GLU A 320 -2.28 0.23 10.13
N LEU A 321 -1.89 0.07 11.40
CA LEU A 321 -2.66 -0.67 12.39
C LEU A 321 -3.06 0.27 13.53
N PHE A 322 -4.30 0.12 14.00
CA PHE A 322 -4.82 0.92 15.10
C PHE A 322 -4.53 0.27 16.46
N PHE A 323 -3.88 1.02 17.35
CA PHE A 323 -3.46 0.55 18.68
C PHE A 323 -4.13 1.35 19.81
N GLY A 324 -5.44 1.59 19.68
CA GLY A 324 -6.24 2.21 20.75
C GLY A 324 -5.70 3.58 21.14
N PRO A 325 -5.24 3.80 22.39
CA PRO A 325 -4.69 5.10 22.83
C PRO A 325 -3.48 5.60 22.04
N LEU A 326 -2.73 4.71 21.36
CA LEU A 326 -1.55 5.09 20.57
C LEU A 326 -1.90 5.61 19.17
N GLY A 327 -3.17 5.56 18.76
CA GLY A 327 -3.58 5.92 17.41
C GLY A 327 -3.17 4.86 16.39
N TYR A 328 -2.87 5.31 15.18
CA TYR A 328 -2.39 4.47 14.09
C TYR A 328 -0.85 4.39 14.11
N LEU A 329 -0.33 3.19 13.92
CA LEU A 329 1.08 2.97 13.63
C LEU A 329 1.22 2.54 12.19
N SER A 330 2.05 3.26 11.44
CA SER A 330 2.45 2.86 10.09
C SER A 330 3.35 1.62 10.21
N MET A 331 2.88 0.51 9.65
CA MET A 331 3.52 -0.81 9.70
C MET A 331 4.07 -1.25 8.34
N GLY A 332 3.53 -0.70 7.25
CA GLY A 332 3.98 -0.96 5.88
C GLY A 332 4.16 0.34 5.11
N ALA A 333 5.28 0.47 4.40
CA ALA A 333 5.56 1.58 3.50
C ALA A 333 6.59 1.14 2.45
N GLY A 334 6.76 1.94 1.39
CA GLY A 334 7.86 1.74 0.44
C GLY A 334 9.21 1.95 1.13
N THR A 335 10.00 0.88 1.29
CA THR A 335 11.32 0.93 1.94
C THR A 335 12.36 1.65 1.10
N SER A 336 12.23 1.57 -0.22
CA SER A 336 12.99 2.33 -1.19
C SER A 336 12.08 2.76 -2.34
N ARG A 337 12.51 3.77 -3.09
CA ARG A 337 11.87 4.17 -4.35
C ARG A 337 12.97 4.49 -5.36
N LEU A 338 12.71 4.13 -6.61
CA LEU A 338 13.65 4.26 -7.71
C LEU A 338 12.91 4.86 -8.91
N THR A 339 13.57 5.80 -9.56
CA THR A 339 13.19 6.34 -10.86
C THR A 339 14.44 6.37 -11.72
N VAL A 340 14.32 5.93 -12.97
CA VAL A 340 15.41 5.90 -13.95
C VAL A 340 14.92 6.59 -15.20
N ASP A 341 15.66 7.60 -15.65
CA ASP A 341 15.51 8.12 -17.01
C ASP A 341 16.30 7.20 -17.94
N MET A 342 15.63 6.57 -18.91
CA MET A 342 16.29 5.66 -19.85
C MET A 342 17.17 6.40 -20.87
N ALA A 343 17.07 7.73 -20.98
CA ALA A 343 18.03 8.56 -21.72
C ALA A 343 19.36 8.72 -20.95
N GLU A 344 19.33 8.67 -19.62
CA GLU A 344 20.49 8.76 -18.72
C GLU A 344 20.48 7.61 -17.70
N PRO A 345 20.56 6.34 -18.14
CA PRO A 345 20.28 5.17 -17.29
C PRO A 345 21.36 4.91 -16.22
N ARG A 346 22.43 5.73 -16.20
CA ARG A 346 23.54 5.69 -15.24
C ARG A 346 23.32 6.62 -14.05
N HIS A 347 22.26 7.44 -14.08
CA HIS A 347 21.85 8.34 -13.00
C HIS A 347 20.50 7.89 -12.43
N LEU A 348 20.54 7.32 -11.23
CA LEU A 348 19.38 6.74 -10.57
C LEU A 348 18.83 7.73 -9.55
N TYR A 349 17.57 8.12 -9.69
CA TYR A 349 16.88 8.88 -8.64
C TYR A 349 16.38 7.88 -7.59
N PHE A 350 16.98 7.91 -6.41
CA PHE A 350 16.76 6.91 -5.38
C PHE A 350 16.63 7.52 -3.99
N HIS A 351 15.82 6.88 -3.14
CA HIS A 351 15.94 7.03 -1.69
C HIS A 351 15.65 5.71 -0.97
N ALA A 352 15.94 5.69 0.32
CA ALA A 352 15.61 4.59 1.21
C ALA A 352 15.21 5.12 2.59
N THR A 353 14.39 4.37 3.33
CA THR A 353 13.86 4.70 4.66
C THR A 353 14.92 5.05 5.70
N THR A 354 16.11 4.45 5.59
CA THR A 354 17.25 4.58 6.49
C THR A 354 18.53 4.60 5.67
N GLY A 355 19.66 4.86 6.33
CA GLY A 355 20.94 4.88 5.65
C GLY A 355 21.51 3.48 5.40
N ASN A 356 22.70 3.45 4.81
CA ASN A 356 23.38 2.22 4.37
C ASN A 356 24.06 1.43 5.50
N SER A 357 23.95 1.86 6.76
CA SER A 357 24.54 1.16 7.90
C SER A 357 23.47 0.67 8.86
N GLU A 358 23.60 -0.55 9.35
CA GLU A 358 22.76 -1.08 10.43
C GLU A 358 23.31 -0.76 11.83
N ASN A 359 24.53 -0.21 11.93
CA ASN A 359 25.14 0.17 13.20
C ASN A 359 24.53 1.49 13.70
N PRO A 360 23.80 1.52 14.85
CA PRO A 360 23.17 2.74 15.36
C PRO A 360 24.15 3.87 15.71
N ASP A 361 25.42 3.56 15.94
CA ASP A 361 26.46 4.56 16.22
C ASP A 361 27.14 5.08 14.93
N SER A 362 26.78 4.54 13.75
CA SER A 362 27.27 5.03 12.46
C SER A 362 26.53 6.30 12.03
N PRO A 363 27.23 7.31 11.48
CA PRO A 363 26.58 8.47 10.88
C PRO A 363 25.70 8.08 9.68
N LEU A 364 25.90 6.89 9.10
CA LEU A 364 25.14 6.34 7.98
C LEU A 364 23.94 5.49 8.42
N PHE A 365 23.57 5.47 9.70
CA PHE A 365 22.42 4.68 10.18
C PHE A 365 21.08 5.22 9.68
N ALA A 366 20.90 6.55 9.75
CA ALA A 366 19.63 7.23 9.50
C ALA A 366 19.76 8.46 8.59
N ASN A 367 20.87 8.60 7.88
CA ASN A 367 21.23 9.83 7.15
C ASN A 367 20.33 10.15 5.94
N THR A 368 19.45 9.24 5.52
CA THR A 368 18.48 9.41 4.42
C THR A 368 17.03 9.46 4.93
N THR A 369 16.79 9.22 6.22
CA THR A 369 15.42 9.08 6.76
C THR A 369 14.60 10.36 6.59
N ARG A 370 15.22 11.53 6.74
CA ARG A 370 14.53 12.81 6.55
C ARG A 370 14.13 13.02 5.09
N ASP A 371 15.04 12.76 4.16
CA ASP A 371 14.79 12.84 2.72
C ASP A 371 13.63 11.91 2.34
N TRP A 372 13.64 10.66 2.81
CA TRP A 372 12.56 9.69 2.56
C TRP A 372 11.20 10.13 3.13
N LEU A 373 11.18 10.74 4.32
CA LEU A 373 9.94 11.27 4.92
C LEU A 373 9.38 12.44 4.10
N ASN A 374 10.25 13.25 3.51
CA ASN A 374 9.90 14.42 2.71
C ASN A 374 9.66 14.08 1.22
N GLY A 375 9.98 12.87 0.78
CA GLY A 375 9.94 12.51 -0.64
C GLY A 375 11.07 13.14 -1.47
N GLU A 376 12.20 13.43 -0.84
CA GLU A 376 13.40 13.97 -1.49
C GLU A 376 14.29 12.83 -1.98
N TYR A 377 14.68 12.88 -3.25
CA TYR A 377 15.45 11.82 -3.91
C TYR A 377 16.90 12.25 -4.05
N ARG A 378 17.82 11.30 -3.87
CA ARG A 378 19.24 11.46 -4.18
C ARG A 378 19.52 10.90 -5.56
N ILE A 379 20.48 11.48 -6.26
CA ILE A 379 20.98 10.93 -7.52
C ILE A 379 22.15 10.00 -7.19
N ILE A 380 22.00 8.72 -7.50
CA ILE A 380 23.09 7.74 -7.44
C ILE A 380 23.66 7.62 -8.84
N SER A 381 24.93 7.96 -8.98
CA SER A 381 25.66 7.79 -10.23
C SER A 381 26.35 6.44 -10.30
N MET A 382 26.33 5.83 -11.47
CA MET A 382 27.15 4.67 -11.83
C MET A 382 28.49 5.08 -12.49
N ASP A 383 28.74 6.38 -12.66
CA ASP A 383 29.97 6.91 -13.23
C ASP A 383 31.04 7.10 -12.16
N GLU A 384 32.16 6.41 -12.36
CA GLU A 384 33.27 6.38 -11.40
C GLU A 384 33.83 7.78 -11.11
N SER A 385 33.91 8.63 -12.14
CA SER A 385 34.35 10.02 -11.99
C SER A 385 33.43 10.86 -11.10
N GLU A 386 32.16 10.46 -10.93
CA GLU A 386 31.17 11.20 -10.15
C GLU A 386 31.12 10.73 -8.69
N PHE A 387 31.25 9.43 -8.43
CA PHE A 387 31.19 8.91 -7.05
C PHE A 387 32.55 8.78 -6.36
N ARG A 388 33.66 8.57 -7.11
CA ARG A 388 34.99 8.36 -6.51
C ARG A 388 35.50 9.58 -5.72
N PRO A 389 35.35 10.84 -6.18
CA PRO A 389 35.81 12.01 -5.41
C PRO A 389 35.13 12.18 -4.05
N GLY A 390 33.88 11.72 -3.93
CA GLY A 390 33.09 11.77 -2.69
C GLY A 390 33.15 10.49 -1.85
N ALA A 391 34.00 9.52 -2.20
CA ALA A 391 34.08 8.25 -1.49
C ALA A 391 34.57 8.44 -0.05
N ILE A 392 33.88 7.81 0.90
CA ILE A 392 34.25 7.83 2.33
C ILE A 392 35.50 6.98 2.64
N GLY A 393 35.90 6.11 1.70
CA GLY A 393 37.04 5.22 1.80
C GLY A 393 37.04 4.19 0.67
N GLU A 394 38.18 3.51 0.51
CA GLU A 394 38.36 2.42 -0.47
C GLU A 394 38.85 1.17 0.27
N LEU A 395 38.16 0.04 0.06
CA LEU A 395 38.55 -1.27 0.58
C LEU A 395 38.93 -2.18 -0.59
N VAL A 396 40.20 -2.58 -0.66
CA VAL A 396 40.70 -3.52 -1.67
C VAL A 396 40.79 -4.92 -1.04
N ILE A 397 39.97 -5.85 -1.54
CA ILE A 397 40.00 -7.26 -1.12
C ILE A 397 40.85 -8.02 -2.14
N LEU A 398 41.98 -8.54 -1.68
CA LEU A 398 42.88 -9.35 -2.51
C LEU A 398 42.50 -10.84 -2.41
N PRO A 399 42.64 -11.62 -3.50
CA PRO A 399 42.58 -13.08 -3.42
C PRO A 399 43.60 -13.60 -2.41
N GLN A 400 43.25 -14.67 -1.70
CA GLN A 400 44.21 -15.43 -0.88
C GLN A 400 45.13 -16.27 -1.76
#